data_AF-A0A067M7Y5-F1
#
_entry.id   AF-A0A067M7Y5-F1
#
_cell.length_a   1.000
_cell.length_b   1.000
_cell.length_c   1.000
_cell.angle_alpha   90.00
_cell.angle_beta   90.00
_cell.angle_gamma   90.00
#
_symmetry.space_group_name_H-M   'P 1'
#
loop_
_entity.id
_entity.type
_entity.pdbx_description
1 polymer ?
#
loop_
_entity_poly.entity_id
_entity_poly.type
_entity_poly.pdbx_seq_one_letter_code
_entity_poly.pdbx_strand_id
1 'polypeptide(L)'
;MFMRPLQRIEMQDDGWLKWAEREERTYPLPFVDDDEDRYLNRDDDMRAEVDLPRTVVELKMNSLSSNLREKPSWIQKSQDSSIVAKWREEAIGQQEGLPEEDQLTPTMVDYVLAELAGYAKLSDGATGIEMGCCERVWKSDSLISTELRDALLKCVSRLEDVPDDEKDWHPNSNKQVLDLVHPSLYPLVYGRTHIYEQDGTGKLLAENPERAQMYSSDKYQWLPADFDINASGQATLTSPYINNLDRRKHGRLYKALERLVGAAVPMRNRVLSDLRRPLTPPRVQTSLVYSSVGHFEYYGMECIWGRGGEPRCPLEGNYDNDEYEARLKTQPKKLPQGLTKYDGALDAIKQTINLNNSRIQARDRQARQHCPDAGRATLSRDRGMSKVVVNVMFISPKR
;
A
#
# COMPACT_ATOMS: atom_id res chain seq x y z
N MET A 1 27.13 3.77 -39.14
CA MET A 1 25.72 3.42 -38.84
C MET A 1 25.22 4.49 -37.89
N PHE A 2 24.18 5.24 -38.23
CA PHE A 2 23.81 6.46 -37.49
C PHE A 2 23.33 6.11 -36.07
N MET A 3 24.07 6.57 -35.05
CA MET A 3 23.54 6.66 -33.70
C MET A 3 22.36 7.62 -33.74
N ARG A 4 21.14 7.12 -33.49
CA ARG A 4 20.08 8.02 -33.02
C ARG A 4 20.55 8.51 -31.64
N PRO A 5 20.54 9.82 -31.35
CA PRO A 5 20.71 10.25 -29.98
C PRO A 5 19.57 9.61 -29.18
N LEU A 6 19.92 8.88 -28.11
CA LEU A 6 18.95 8.55 -27.07
C LEU A 6 18.26 9.86 -26.72
N GLN A 7 16.93 9.88 -26.81
CA GLN A 7 16.18 11.06 -26.41
C GLN A 7 16.50 11.28 -24.94
N ARG A 8 17.32 12.31 -24.72
CA ARG A 8 17.55 13.02 -23.48
C ARG A 8 16.33 12.82 -22.58
N ILE A 9 16.55 12.22 -21.42
CA ILE A 9 15.59 12.28 -20.32
C ILE A 9 15.59 13.76 -19.91
N GLU A 10 14.82 14.55 -20.66
CA GLU A 10 14.54 15.93 -20.35
C GLU A 10 13.71 15.89 -19.07
N MET A 11 14.40 16.12 -17.95
CA MET A 11 13.77 16.79 -16.83
C MET A 11 13.10 18.01 -17.44
N GLN A 12 11.77 18.04 -17.43
CA GLN A 12 11.05 19.27 -17.65
C GLN A 12 11.48 20.25 -16.53
N ASP A 13 11.41 21.55 -16.80
CA ASP A 13 11.86 22.59 -15.84
C ASP A 13 11.06 22.58 -14.52
N ASP A 14 10.01 21.77 -14.43
CA ASP A 14 9.16 21.51 -13.25
C ASP A 14 9.45 20.16 -12.53
N GLY A 15 10.40 19.36 -13.03
CA GLY A 15 10.82 18.09 -12.44
C GLY A 15 9.97 16.85 -12.77
N TRP A 16 9.02 16.92 -13.71
CA TRP A 16 8.14 15.79 -14.02
C TRP A 16 8.75 14.74 -14.97
N LEU A 17 8.55 13.47 -14.63
CA LEU A 17 8.82 12.30 -15.48
C LEU A 17 7.62 12.03 -16.42
N LYS A 18 7.88 11.52 -17.63
CA LYS A 18 6.92 11.28 -18.75
C LYS A 18 5.71 10.36 -18.46
N TRP A 19 5.54 9.83 -17.26
CA TRP A 19 4.53 8.80 -16.94
C TRP A 19 3.07 9.33 -16.96
N ALA A 20 2.86 10.63 -16.75
CA ALA A 20 1.55 11.20 -16.38
C ALA A 20 0.48 11.18 -17.48
N GLU A 21 0.83 10.84 -18.72
CA GLU A 21 -0.05 10.96 -19.89
C GLU A 21 -0.65 9.63 -20.38
N ARG A 22 -0.21 8.45 -19.88
CA ARG A 22 -0.65 7.15 -20.41
C ARG A 22 -1.93 6.62 -19.72
N GLU A 23 -3.08 7.21 -20.05
CA GLU A 23 -4.41 6.85 -19.49
C GLU A 23 -4.84 5.38 -19.73
N GLU A 24 -4.27 4.71 -20.73
CA GLU A 24 -4.71 3.39 -21.19
C GLU A 24 -4.19 2.20 -20.37
N ARG A 25 -3.10 2.39 -19.61
CA ARG A 25 -2.37 1.29 -18.94
C ARG A 25 -3.08 0.70 -17.72
N THR A 26 -2.84 -0.57 -17.47
CA THR A 26 -3.18 -1.28 -16.22
C THR A 26 -2.38 -0.75 -15.04
N TYR A 27 -2.92 -0.85 -13.82
CA TYR A 27 -2.16 -0.53 -12.61
C TYR A 27 -0.91 -1.43 -12.52
N PRO A 28 0.26 -0.89 -12.17
CA PRO A 28 1.47 -1.70 -11.96
C PRO A 28 1.22 -2.70 -10.84
N LEU A 29 1.45 -3.98 -11.12
CA LEU A 29 1.28 -5.06 -10.14
C LEU A 29 2.55 -5.14 -9.27
N PRO A 30 2.42 -5.17 -7.92
CA PRO A 30 3.58 -5.14 -7.02
C PRO A 30 4.36 -6.47 -6.94
N PHE A 31 4.05 -7.44 -7.80
CA PHE A 31 4.61 -8.80 -7.79
C PHE A 31 5.17 -9.24 -9.15
N VAL A 32 5.30 -8.33 -10.12
CA VAL A 32 5.95 -8.65 -11.41
C VAL A 32 7.45 -8.79 -11.18
N ASP A 33 7.87 -9.98 -10.78
CA ASP A 33 9.23 -10.43 -11.00
C ASP A 33 9.48 -10.47 -12.51
N ASP A 34 10.52 -9.76 -12.90
CA ASP A 34 10.74 -9.16 -14.22
C ASP A 34 11.13 -10.19 -15.31
N ASP A 35 11.03 -11.49 -15.04
CA ASP A 35 11.78 -12.52 -15.78
C ASP A 35 10.98 -13.32 -16.84
N GLU A 36 9.64 -13.35 -16.81
CA GLU A 36 8.84 -14.14 -17.76
C GLU A 36 8.35 -13.35 -19.01
N ASP A 37 8.10 -12.04 -18.92
CA ASP A 37 7.61 -11.22 -20.07
C ASP A 37 8.74 -10.49 -20.85
N ARG A 38 10.01 -10.63 -20.44
CA ARG A 38 11.15 -9.81 -20.92
C ARG A 38 11.66 -10.08 -22.33
N TYR A 39 11.05 -10.98 -23.10
CA TYR A 39 11.59 -11.42 -24.40
C TYR A 39 10.89 -10.91 -25.66
N LEU A 40 9.79 -10.14 -25.57
CA LEU A 40 9.04 -9.70 -26.76
C LEU A 40 8.79 -8.19 -26.92
N ASN A 41 9.52 -7.31 -26.23
CA ASN A 41 9.94 -6.00 -26.78
C ASN A 41 11.03 -5.34 -25.91
N ARG A 42 12.27 -5.34 -26.41
CA ARG A 42 13.35 -4.47 -25.89
C ARG A 42 13.22 -3.06 -26.48
N ASP A 43 12.30 -2.28 -25.95
CA ASP A 43 12.38 -0.82 -26.04
C ASP A 43 12.87 -0.29 -24.67
N ASP A 44 13.84 0.63 -24.68
CA ASP A 44 14.54 1.13 -23.48
C ASP A 44 13.63 1.85 -22.45
N ASP A 45 12.36 2.11 -22.77
CA ASP A 45 11.38 2.85 -21.97
C ASP A 45 11.00 2.10 -20.66
N MET A 46 10.97 0.76 -20.68
CA MET A 46 10.44 -0.07 -19.58
C MET A 46 11.24 0.00 -18.26
N ARG A 47 12.54 0.33 -18.30
CA ARG A 47 13.38 0.38 -17.09
C ARG A 47 13.17 1.64 -16.24
N ALA A 48 12.48 2.64 -16.77
CA ALA A 48 12.08 3.83 -16.02
C ALA A 48 10.72 3.67 -15.32
N GLU A 49 10.07 2.50 -15.44
CA GLU A 49 8.68 2.26 -14.98
C GLU A 49 8.57 1.61 -13.60
N VAL A 50 9.69 1.28 -12.94
CA VAL A 50 9.73 0.65 -11.61
C VAL A 50 9.95 1.70 -10.52
N ASP A 51 9.16 1.65 -9.45
CA ASP A 51 9.37 2.50 -8.28
C ASP A 51 10.75 2.23 -7.65
N LEU A 52 11.58 3.28 -7.53
CA LEU A 52 12.89 3.15 -6.89
C LEU A 52 12.72 2.78 -5.39
N PRO A 53 13.50 1.80 -4.88
CA PRO A 53 13.44 1.42 -3.48
C PRO A 53 13.83 2.60 -2.58
N ARG A 54 13.08 2.79 -1.49
CA ARG A 54 13.42 3.79 -0.46
C ARG A 54 14.60 3.30 0.36
N THR A 55 15.51 4.21 0.67
CA THR A 55 16.62 3.93 1.59
C THR A 55 16.10 3.69 3.02
N VAL A 56 16.86 2.96 3.84
CA VAL A 56 16.53 2.73 5.26
C VAL A 56 16.34 4.07 6.01
N VAL A 57 17.13 5.08 5.67
CA VAL A 57 17.02 6.41 6.28
C VAL A 57 15.72 7.13 5.85
N GLU A 58 15.28 7.00 4.59
CA GLU A 58 13.97 7.52 4.17
C GLU A 58 12.79 6.79 4.83
N LEU A 59 12.91 5.48 5.08
CA LEU A 59 11.89 4.75 5.84
C LEU A 59 11.79 5.27 7.28
N LYS A 60 12.91 5.68 7.88
CA LYS A 60 12.93 6.37 9.19
C LYS A 60 12.35 7.78 9.12
N MET A 61 12.63 8.54 8.06
CA MET A 61 12.00 9.85 7.82
C MET A 61 10.47 9.71 7.70
N ASN A 62 9.99 8.72 6.94
CA ASN A 62 8.57 8.38 6.82
C ASN A 62 7.97 7.96 8.17
N SER A 63 8.69 7.16 8.97
CA SER A 63 8.27 6.76 10.31
C SER A 63 8.12 7.96 11.25
N LEU A 64 9.11 8.87 11.29
CA LEU A 64 9.03 10.12 12.05
C LEU A 64 7.84 10.97 11.59
N SER A 65 7.69 11.18 10.29
CA SER A 65 6.57 11.90 9.68
C SER A 65 5.21 11.31 10.11
N SER A 66 5.06 9.99 10.03
CA SER A 66 3.85 9.29 10.48
C SER A 66 3.62 9.47 11.98
N ASN A 67 4.64 9.30 12.82
CA ASN A 67 4.53 9.44 14.27
C ASN A 67 4.17 10.87 14.72
N LEU A 68 4.56 11.89 13.96
CA LEU A 68 4.11 13.26 14.17
C LEU A 68 2.63 13.44 13.78
N ARG A 69 2.19 12.82 12.68
CA ARG A 69 0.81 12.85 12.18
C ARG A 69 -0.18 11.99 13.00
N GLU A 70 0.28 11.00 13.75
CA GLU A 70 -0.55 10.30 14.74
C GLU A 70 -0.84 11.14 16.01
N LYS A 71 -0.21 12.31 16.20
CA LYS A 71 -0.48 13.16 17.36
C LYS A 71 -1.88 13.82 17.21
N PRO A 72 -2.72 13.87 18.26
CA PRO A 72 -4.01 14.56 18.19
C PRO A 72 -3.84 16.03 17.80
N SER A 73 -4.66 16.50 16.84
CA SER A 73 -4.58 17.86 16.28
C SER A 73 -3.20 18.21 15.68
N TRP A 74 -2.53 17.26 15.03
CA TRP A 74 -1.20 17.45 14.45
C TRP A 74 -1.15 18.61 13.45
N ILE A 75 -2.20 18.79 12.63
CA ILE A 75 -2.28 19.86 11.62
C ILE A 75 -2.15 21.23 12.30
N GLN A 76 -2.98 21.51 13.31
CA GLN A 76 -2.92 22.77 14.05
C GLN A 76 -1.57 22.94 14.78
N LYS A 77 -1.02 21.86 15.33
CA LYS A 77 0.27 21.87 16.03
C LYS A 77 1.47 22.11 15.12
N SER A 78 1.42 21.62 13.87
CA SER A 78 2.46 21.86 12.86
C SER A 78 2.53 23.32 12.37
N GLN A 79 1.51 24.13 12.67
CA GLN A 79 1.48 25.57 12.38
C GLN A 79 2.09 26.41 13.52
N ASP A 80 2.30 25.84 14.70
CA ASP A 80 2.91 26.50 15.86
C ASP A 80 4.42 26.23 15.87
N SER A 81 5.21 27.29 15.63
CA SER A 81 6.67 27.22 15.59
C SER A 81 7.30 26.76 16.92
N SER A 82 6.66 27.02 18.06
CA SER A 82 7.15 26.56 19.37
C SER A 82 6.95 25.06 19.56
N ILE A 83 5.86 24.51 19.03
CA ILE A 83 5.58 23.06 19.07
C ILE A 83 6.48 22.32 18.07
N VAL A 84 6.67 22.88 16.87
CA VAL A 84 7.59 22.33 15.86
C VAL A 84 9.04 22.33 16.37
N ALA A 85 9.50 23.40 17.03
CA ALA A 85 10.82 23.44 17.67
C ALA A 85 10.98 22.34 18.73
N LYS A 86 9.96 22.14 19.58
CA LYS A 86 9.97 21.04 20.55
C LYS A 86 9.97 19.65 19.90
N TRP A 87 9.21 19.43 18.83
CA TRP A 87 9.24 18.16 18.10
C TRP A 87 10.61 17.89 17.45
N ARG A 88 11.31 18.94 17.01
CA ARG A 88 12.68 18.86 16.49
C ARG A 88 13.66 18.41 17.58
N GLU A 89 13.58 19.01 18.77
CA GLU A 89 14.38 18.62 19.94
C GLU A 89 14.08 17.18 20.39
N GLU A 90 12.79 16.81 20.49
CA GLU A 90 12.36 15.44 20.79
C GLU A 90 12.90 14.43 19.77
N ALA A 91 12.82 14.73 18.47
CA ALA A 91 13.29 13.84 17.40
C ALA A 91 14.81 13.67 17.39
N ILE A 92 15.58 14.71 17.71
CA ILE A 92 17.04 14.61 17.83
C ILE A 92 17.42 13.85 19.10
N GLY A 93 16.82 14.17 20.25
CA GLY A 93 17.13 13.54 21.53
C GLY A 93 16.75 12.05 21.61
N GLN A 94 15.67 11.63 20.96
CA GLN A 94 15.26 10.21 20.92
C GLN A 94 16.23 9.28 20.16
N GLN A 95 17.23 9.84 19.49
CA GLN A 95 18.24 9.10 18.72
C GLN A 95 19.58 8.97 19.46
N GLU A 96 19.68 9.50 20.69
CA GLU A 96 20.87 9.40 21.52
C GLU A 96 21.25 7.91 21.78
N GLY A 97 22.50 7.57 21.49
CA GLY A 97 23.03 6.20 21.63
C GLY A 97 22.79 5.27 20.44
N LEU A 98 22.11 5.70 19.37
CA LEU A 98 22.03 4.93 18.12
C LEU A 98 23.35 5.01 17.31
N PRO A 99 23.70 3.98 16.50
CA PRO A 99 24.76 4.07 15.50
C PRO A 99 24.58 5.26 14.54
N GLU A 100 25.67 5.79 13.97
CA GLU A 100 25.62 6.95 13.06
C GLU A 100 24.79 6.65 11.81
N GLU A 101 24.95 5.46 11.22
CA GLU A 101 24.13 4.98 10.10
C GLU A 101 22.64 4.84 10.43
N ASP A 102 22.30 4.81 11.72
CA ASP A 102 20.94 4.69 12.20
C ASP A 102 20.27 6.03 12.55
N GLN A 103 21.01 7.13 12.62
CA GLN A 103 20.51 8.47 13.00
C GLN A 103 20.02 9.28 11.78
N LEU A 104 18.90 9.98 11.95
CA LEU A 104 18.44 11.05 11.08
C LEU A 104 19.25 12.32 11.37
N THR A 105 19.90 12.89 10.34
CA THR A 105 20.63 14.16 10.49
C THR A 105 19.66 15.32 10.76
N PRO A 106 20.12 16.43 11.35
CA PRO A 106 19.26 17.59 11.60
C PRO A 106 18.51 18.07 10.35
N THR A 107 19.18 18.09 9.19
CA THR A 107 18.58 18.42 7.88
C THR A 107 17.45 17.48 7.49
N MET A 108 17.55 16.18 7.80
CA MET A 108 16.48 15.21 7.55
C MET A 108 15.27 15.46 8.47
N VAL A 109 15.52 15.75 9.76
CA VAL A 109 14.46 16.11 10.71
C VAL A 109 13.76 17.41 10.26
N ASP A 110 14.52 18.41 9.82
CA ASP A 110 13.99 19.68 9.31
C ASP A 110 13.15 19.49 8.03
N TYR A 111 13.57 18.61 7.12
CA TYR A 111 12.77 18.21 5.96
C TYR A 111 11.44 17.56 6.39
N VAL A 112 11.49 16.60 7.33
CA VAL A 112 10.30 15.89 7.84
C VAL A 112 9.31 16.84 8.51
N LEU A 113 9.79 17.84 9.24
CA LEU A 113 8.93 18.86 9.86
C LEU A 113 8.31 19.79 8.80
N ALA A 114 9.04 20.12 7.74
CA ALA A 114 8.56 20.98 6.67
C ALA A 114 7.53 20.30 5.74
N GLU A 115 7.67 18.99 5.44
CA GLU A 115 6.71 18.26 4.60
C GLU A 115 5.32 18.08 5.26
N LEU A 116 5.20 18.28 6.58
CA LEU A 116 3.90 18.25 7.29
C LEU A 116 2.89 19.22 6.68
N ALA A 117 3.35 20.37 6.19
CA ALA A 117 2.51 21.34 5.49
C ALA A 117 1.95 20.77 4.16
N GLY A 118 2.71 19.92 3.46
CA GLY A 118 2.24 19.19 2.29
C GLY A 118 1.20 18.13 2.65
N TYR A 119 1.46 17.32 3.68
CA TYR A 119 0.48 16.35 4.18
C TYR A 119 -0.83 17.01 4.64
N ALA A 120 -0.75 18.19 5.25
CA ALA A 120 -1.93 18.93 5.71
C ALA A 120 -2.85 19.35 4.56
N LYS A 121 -2.30 19.66 3.37
CA LYS A 121 -3.09 19.95 2.15
C LYS A 121 -3.81 18.70 1.60
N LEU A 122 -3.28 17.50 1.85
CA LEU A 122 -3.85 16.23 1.39
C LEU A 122 -4.93 15.68 2.33
N SER A 123 -5.00 16.19 3.56
CA SER A 123 -6.04 15.84 4.52
C SER A 123 -7.38 16.48 4.12
N ASP A 124 -8.44 15.67 4.08
CA ASP A 124 -9.80 16.14 3.86
C ASP A 124 -10.56 16.17 5.19
N GLY A 125 -10.83 17.38 5.69
CA GLY A 125 -11.51 17.59 6.97
C GLY A 125 -12.99 17.18 6.99
N ALA A 126 -13.63 16.97 5.84
CA ALA A 126 -15.03 16.51 5.77
C ALA A 126 -15.14 14.98 5.88
N THR A 127 -14.18 14.24 5.32
CA THR A 127 -14.16 12.77 5.32
C THR A 127 -13.15 12.15 6.29
N GLY A 128 -12.29 12.98 6.89
CA GLY A 128 -11.14 12.56 7.70
C GLY A 128 -10.06 11.80 6.91
N ILE A 129 -10.11 11.80 5.58
CA ILE A 129 -9.17 11.03 4.76
C ILE A 129 -7.82 11.76 4.68
N GLU A 130 -6.78 11.10 5.19
CA GLU A 130 -5.39 11.54 5.14
C GLU A 130 -4.45 10.41 4.66
N MET A 131 -3.22 10.75 4.26
CA MET A 131 -2.22 9.76 3.88
C MET A 131 -1.77 8.97 5.13
N GLY A 132 -1.58 7.67 4.99
CA GLY A 132 -1.07 6.79 6.04
C GLY A 132 0.42 6.95 6.32
N CYS A 133 1.03 5.90 6.87
CA CYS A 133 2.47 5.85 7.18
C CYS A 133 3.36 5.72 5.93
N CYS A 134 2.80 5.18 4.84
CA CYS A 134 3.48 4.96 3.56
C CYS A 134 2.74 5.67 2.43
N GLU A 135 3.45 5.98 1.36
CA GLU A 135 2.82 6.49 0.13
C GLU A 135 1.84 5.47 -0.47
N ARG A 136 0.84 5.96 -1.20
CA ARG A 136 -0.29 5.20 -1.76
C ARG A 136 -1.21 4.51 -0.73
N VAL A 137 -0.89 4.56 0.57
CA VAL A 137 -1.76 4.10 1.67
C VAL A 137 -2.55 5.29 2.18
N TRP A 138 -3.88 5.19 2.19
CA TRP A 138 -4.78 6.21 2.74
C TRP A 138 -5.58 5.66 3.91
N LYS A 139 -5.86 6.50 4.92
CA LYS A 139 -6.64 6.13 6.11
C LYS A 139 -7.69 7.21 6.43
N SER A 140 -8.70 6.84 7.23
CA SER A 140 -9.61 7.76 7.91
C SER A 140 -10.24 7.07 9.12
N ASP A 141 -10.31 7.78 10.24
CA ASP A 141 -10.97 7.33 11.47
C ASP A 141 -12.44 7.79 11.58
N SER A 142 -12.91 8.65 10.66
CA SER A 142 -14.27 9.22 10.67
C SER A 142 -15.15 8.82 9.48
N LEU A 143 -14.58 8.20 8.44
CA LEU A 143 -15.29 7.82 7.21
C LEU A 143 -16.39 6.78 7.44
N ILE A 144 -16.25 5.92 8.46
CA ILE A 144 -17.25 4.93 8.84
C ILE A 144 -18.03 5.45 10.06
N SER A 145 -19.30 5.80 9.85
CA SER A 145 -20.15 6.32 10.91
C SER A 145 -20.38 5.28 12.03
N THR A 146 -20.59 5.75 13.26
CA THR A 146 -20.81 4.87 14.42
C THR A 146 -22.04 3.98 14.22
N GLU A 147 -23.09 4.50 13.59
CA GLU A 147 -24.32 3.75 13.28
C GLU A 147 -24.09 2.66 12.22
N LEU A 148 -23.15 2.86 11.29
CA LEU A 148 -22.74 1.82 10.35
C LEU A 148 -21.88 0.75 11.03
N ARG A 149 -20.92 1.16 11.85
CA ARG A 149 -20.08 0.26 12.67
C ARG A 149 -20.93 -0.63 13.58
N ASP A 150 -21.88 -0.05 14.29
CA ASP A 150 -22.74 -0.78 15.23
C ASP A 150 -23.74 -1.69 14.51
N ALA A 151 -24.24 -1.25 13.34
CA ALA A 151 -25.06 -2.10 12.47
C ALA A 151 -24.27 -3.30 11.92
N LEU A 152 -23.00 -3.12 11.53
CA LEU A 152 -22.10 -4.20 11.12
C LEU A 152 -21.86 -5.16 12.29
N LEU A 153 -21.41 -4.68 13.45
CA LEU A 153 -21.18 -5.47 14.66
C LEU A 153 -22.40 -6.33 15.02
N LYS A 154 -23.60 -5.75 15.02
CA LYS A 154 -24.86 -6.43 15.32
C LYS A 154 -25.26 -7.48 14.27
N CYS A 155 -24.86 -7.31 13.02
CA CYS A 155 -25.10 -8.30 11.98
C CYS A 155 -24.09 -9.44 12.04
N VAL A 156 -22.82 -9.11 12.29
CA VAL A 156 -21.68 -10.04 12.35
C VAL A 156 -21.72 -10.91 13.61
N SER A 157 -22.26 -10.42 14.73
CA SER A 157 -22.42 -11.24 15.94
C SER A 157 -23.27 -12.51 15.73
N ARG A 158 -24.09 -12.56 14.67
CA ARG A 158 -24.87 -13.74 14.26
C ARG A 158 -24.08 -14.76 13.43
N LEU A 159 -22.91 -14.38 12.93
CA LEU A 159 -21.93 -15.27 12.30
C LEU A 159 -20.93 -15.79 13.35
N GLU A 160 -20.69 -15.01 14.41
CA GLU A 160 -19.88 -15.40 15.58
C GLU A 160 -20.58 -16.41 16.51
N ASP A 161 -21.92 -16.43 16.50
CA ASP A 161 -22.81 -17.27 17.33
C ASP A 161 -22.95 -18.69 16.77
N VAL A 162 -21.82 -19.40 16.71
CA VAL A 162 -21.70 -20.83 16.37
C VAL A 162 -20.96 -21.58 17.50
N PRO A 163 -21.13 -22.91 17.63
CA PRO A 163 -20.36 -23.73 18.57
C PRO A 163 -18.85 -23.51 18.48
N ASP A 164 -18.12 -23.61 19.59
CA ASP A 164 -16.68 -23.30 19.64
C ASP A 164 -15.81 -24.22 18.76
N ASP A 165 -16.31 -25.42 18.45
CA ASP A 165 -15.73 -26.40 17.54
C ASP A 165 -16.06 -26.13 16.06
N GLU A 166 -17.09 -25.34 15.77
CA GLU A 166 -17.44 -24.88 14.41
C GLU A 166 -16.78 -23.54 14.04
N LYS A 167 -16.05 -22.90 14.96
CA LYS A 167 -15.38 -21.59 14.73
C LYS A 167 -14.15 -21.72 13.82
N ASP A 168 -14.22 -21.11 12.63
CA ASP A 168 -13.14 -21.04 11.63
C ASP A 168 -12.01 -20.08 12.07
N TRP A 169 -11.19 -20.53 13.02
CA TRP A 169 -10.02 -19.79 13.48
C TRP A 169 -8.93 -19.78 12.41
N HIS A 170 -8.54 -18.57 11.97
CA HIS A 170 -7.56 -18.41 10.91
C HIS A 170 -6.24 -19.14 11.27
N PRO A 171 -5.66 -19.94 10.36
CA PRO A 171 -4.43 -20.67 10.63
C PRO A 171 -3.30 -19.77 11.14
N ASN A 172 -2.52 -20.28 12.09
CA ASN A 172 -1.41 -19.59 12.75
C ASN A 172 -1.79 -18.31 13.54
N SER A 173 -3.09 -17.97 13.68
CA SER A 173 -3.54 -16.81 14.46
C SER A 173 -3.57 -17.02 15.99
N ASN A 174 -3.20 -18.19 16.50
CA ASN A 174 -3.34 -18.56 17.91
C ASN A 174 -4.75 -18.28 18.48
N LYS A 175 -5.80 -18.58 17.69
CA LYS A 175 -7.21 -18.27 17.99
C LYS A 175 -7.47 -16.79 18.30
N GLN A 176 -6.76 -15.89 17.63
CA GLN A 176 -6.99 -14.44 17.71
C GLN A 176 -7.82 -13.91 16.53
N VAL A 177 -7.82 -14.58 15.38
CA VAL A 177 -8.57 -14.14 14.19
C VAL A 177 -9.59 -15.21 13.84
N LEU A 178 -10.87 -14.88 13.96
CA LEU A 178 -11.99 -15.73 13.54
C LEU A 178 -12.42 -15.29 12.14
N ASP A 179 -12.31 -16.16 11.14
CA ASP A 179 -12.87 -15.91 9.81
C ASP A 179 -14.40 -16.13 9.84
N LEU A 180 -15.14 -15.18 9.27
CA LEU A 180 -16.61 -15.11 9.34
C LEU A 180 -17.25 -15.20 7.96
N VAL A 181 -16.59 -14.60 6.97
CA VAL A 181 -16.86 -14.77 5.55
C VAL A 181 -15.50 -14.90 4.87
N HIS A 182 -15.13 -16.11 4.43
CA HIS A 182 -13.86 -16.35 3.75
C HIS A 182 -14.07 -16.58 2.23
N PRO A 183 -13.41 -15.83 1.32
CA PRO A 183 -13.66 -15.91 -0.12
C PRO A 183 -13.19 -17.23 -0.77
N SER A 184 -12.28 -17.97 -0.11
CA SER A 184 -11.91 -19.35 -0.52
C SER A 184 -12.94 -20.41 -0.17
N LEU A 185 -13.98 -20.12 0.61
CA LEU A 185 -15.07 -21.07 0.83
C LEU A 185 -16.03 -20.96 -0.37
N TYR A 186 -16.40 -22.10 -0.95
CA TYR A 186 -17.19 -22.20 -2.19
C TYR A 186 -16.59 -21.46 -3.41
N PRO A 187 -15.32 -21.72 -3.78
CA PRO A 187 -14.76 -21.19 -5.01
C PRO A 187 -15.39 -21.89 -6.22
N LEU A 188 -15.34 -21.26 -7.38
CA LEU A 188 -15.54 -21.97 -8.64
C LEU A 188 -14.36 -22.92 -8.84
N VAL A 189 -14.62 -24.18 -9.18
CA VAL A 189 -13.62 -25.21 -9.47
C VAL A 189 -13.84 -25.69 -10.89
N TYR A 190 -12.81 -25.57 -11.74
CA TYR A 190 -12.91 -25.94 -13.14
C TYR A 190 -13.16 -27.45 -13.31
N GLY A 191 -13.94 -27.83 -14.33
CA GLY A 191 -14.38 -29.20 -14.57
C GLY A 191 -15.32 -29.79 -13.49
N ARG A 192 -15.77 -29.02 -12.51
CA ARG A 192 -16.61 -29.49 -11.38
C ARG A 192 -17.80 -28.58 -11.06
N THR A 193 -17.57 -27.28 -11.00
CA THR A 193 -18.63 -26.29 -10.75
C THR A 193 -19.50 -26.16 -11.99
N HIS A 194 -20.82 -26.20 -11.82
CA HIS A 194 -21.75 -26.01 -12.93
C HIS A 194 -22.06 -24.52 -13.10
N ILE A 195 -22.05 -24.08 -14.35
CA ILE A 195 -22.50 -22.76 -14.80
C ILE A 195 -23.84 -22.93 -15.52
N TYR A 196 -24.76 -22.00 -15.29
CA TYR A 196 -26.05 -21.89 -15.95
C TYR A 196 -26.04 -20.68 -16.86
N GLU A 197 -26.75 -20.75 -17.99
CA GLU A 197 -26.93 -19.59 -18.87
C GLU A 197 -27.91 -18.57 -18.26
N GLN A 198 -28.05 -17.39 -18.86
CA GLN A 198 -28.87 -16.30 -18.29
C GLN A 198 -30.36 -16.64 -18.16
N ASP A 199 -30.86 -17.58 -18.96
CA ASP A 199 -32.24 -18.08 -18.89
C ASP A 199 -32.42 -19.25 -17.90
N GLY A 200 -31.35 -19.68 -17.22
CA GLY A 200 -31.32 -20.82 -16.33
C GLY A 200 -31.29 -22.18 -17.02
N THR A 201 -31.24 -22.20 -18.35
CA THR A 201 -30.98 -23.42 -19.14
C THR A 201 -29.47 -23.61 -19.33
N GLY A 202 -29.08 -24.76 -19.89
CA GLY A 202 -27.68 -25.16 -19.94
C GLY A 202 -27.13 -25.57 -18.56
N LYS A 203 -26.31 -26.62 -18.54
CA LYS A 203 -25.62 -27.08 -17.33
C LYS A 203 -24.18 -27.41 -17.68
N LEU A 204 -23.43 -26.39 -18.08
CA LEU A 204 -22.04 -26.51 -18.48
C LEU A 204 -21.16 -26.68 -17.25
N LEU A 205 -20.03 -27.38 -17.39
CA LEU A 205 -18.98 -27.34 -16.37
C LEU A 205 -18.12 -26.10 -16.62
N ALA A 206 -17.70 -25.43 -15.55
CA ALA A 206 -16.80 -24.29 -15.66
C ALA A 206 -15.47 -24.73 -16.29
N GLU A 207 -15.12 -24.17 -17.44
CA GLU A 207 -13.84 -24.42 -18.10
C GLU A 207 -12.77 -23.45 -17.58
N ASN A 208 -11.53 -23.92 -17.46
CA ASN A 208 -10.41 -23.03 -17.19
C ASN A 208 -10.16 -22.21 -18.46
N PRO A 209 -10.19 -20.87 -18.45
CA PRO A 209 -9.75 -20.10 -19.60
C PRO A 209 -8.28 -20.43 -19.87
N GLU A 210 -7.99 -21.07 -21.02
CA GLU A 210 -6.68 -21.70 -21.35
C GLU A 210 -5.45 -20.78 -21.25
N ARG A 211 -5.65 -19.48 -21.03
CA ARG A 211 -4.62 -18.51 -20.66
C ARG A 211 -4.68 -18.21 -19.16
N ALA A 212 -4.22 -19.15 -18.35
CA ALA A 212 -3.80 -18.81 -16.98
C ALA A 212 -2.62 -17.83 -17.06
N GLN A 213 -2.86 -16.60 -16.61
CA GLN A 213 -1.78 -15.63 -16.36
C GLN A 213 -1.00 -16.08 -15.11
N MET A 214 0.22 -15.54 -14.92
CA MET A 214 1.12 -15.84 -13.79
C MET A 214 0.46 -15.82 -12.38
N TYR A 215 -0.66 -15.11 -12.21
CA TYR A 215 -1.40 -14.95 -10.95
C TYR A 215 -2.79 -15.64 -10.93
N SER A 216 -3.09 -16.47 -11.92
CA SER A 216 -4.32 -17.26 -12.02
C SER A 216 -4.07 -18.70 -11.60
N SER A 217 -5.03 -19.34 -10.94
CA SER A 217 -4.95 -20.77 -10.62
C SER A 217 -5.64 -21.59 -11.71
N ASP A 218 -4.97 -22.63 -12.21
CA ASP A 218 -5.55 -23.59 -13.18
C ASP A 218 -6.68 -24.46 -12.63
N LYS A 219 -6.98 -24.37 -11.33
CA LYS A 219 -7.88 -25.28 -10.62
C LYS A 219 -9.15 -24.59 -10.13
N TYR A 220 -9.07 -23.32 -9.73
CA TYR A 220 -10.17 -22.62 -9.09
C TYR A 220 -10.11 -21.11 -9.21
N GLN A 221 -11.28 -20.47 -9.10
CA GLN A 221 -11.44 -19.03 -9.10
C GLN A 221 -12.34 -18.58 -7.93
N TRP A 222 -11.88 -17.59 -7.15
CA TRP A 222 -12.74 -16.93 -6.17
C TRP A 222 -13.80 -16.07 -6.88
N LEU A 223 -15.06 -16.30 -6.53
CA LEU A 223 -16.23 -15.62 -7.08
C LEU A 223 -16.40 -14.22 -6.46
N PRO A 224 -16.29 -13.13 -7.25
CA PRO A 224 -16.52 -11.77 -6.76
C PRO A 224 -18.02 -11.41 -6.74
N ALA A 225 -18.36 -10.47 -5.87
CA ALA A 225 -19.64 -9.77 -5.83
C ALA A 225 -19.53 -8.41 -6.56
N ASP A 226 -20.42 -8.15 -7.51
CA ASP A 226 -20.42 -6.92 -8.32
C ASP A 226 -21.28 -5.82 -7.66
N PHE A 227 -20.72 -4.62 -7.52
CA PHE A 227 -21.40 -3.44 -6.99
C PHE A 227 -21.43 -2.31 -8.02
N ASP A 228 -22.61 -1.72 -8.22
CA ASP A 228 -22.75 -0.46 -8.97
C ASP A 228 -22.61 0.71 -8.02
N ILE A 229 -21.74 1.66 -8.38
CA ILE A 229 -21.53 2.93 -7.68
C ILE A 229 -22.30 4.02 -8.43
N ASN A 230 -23.31 4.62 -7.81
CA ASN A 230 -24.10 5.68 -8.45
C ASN A 230 -23.35 7.03 -8.50
N ALA A 231 -23.96 8.04 -9.11
CA ALA A 231 -23.40 9.39 -9.24
C ALA A 231 -23.03 10.07 -7.90
N SER A 232 -23.65 9.65 -6.80
CA SER A 232 -23.38 10.14 -5.43
C SER A 232 -22.37 9.30 -4.64
N GLY A 233 -21.77 8.27 -5.24
CA GLY A 233 -20.80 7.39 -4.58
C GLY A 233 -21.43 6.27 -3.73
N GLN A 234 -22.75 6.14 -3.71
CA GLN A 234 -23.43 5.04 -3.01
C GLN A 234 -23.30 3.75 -3.81
N ALA A 235 -22.94 2.66 -3.13
CA ALA A 235 -22.85 1.33 -3.74
C ALA A 235 -24.17 0.56 -3.60
N THR A 236 -24.56 -0.18 -4.64
CA THR A 236 -25.65 -1.16 -4.63
C THR A 236 -25.13 -2.50 -5.12
N LEU A 237 -25.43 -3.59 -4.40
CA LEU A 237 -25.04 -4.93 -4.85
C LEU A 237 -25.90 -5.35 -6.05
N THR A 238 -25.25 -5.76 -7.14
CA THR A 238 -25.90 -6.24 -8.36
C THR A 238 -25.86 -7.76 -8.49
N SER A 239 -24.79 -8.40 -8.01
CA SER A 239 -24.76 -9.86 -7.88
C SER A 239 -25.89 -10.35 -6.96
N PRO A 240 -26.53 -11.50 -7.25
CA PRO A 240 -27.55 -12.06 -6.36
C PRO A 240 -26.96 -12.63 -5.06
N TYR A 241 -25.63 -12.69 -4.95
CA TYR A 241 -24.86 -13.26 -3.84
C TYR A 241 -23.69 -12.36 -3.42
N ILE A 242 -23.27 -12.53 -2.17
CA ILE A 242 -21.90 -12.37 -1.68
C ILE A 242 -21.44 -13.78 -1.33
N ASN A 243 -20.22 -14.17 -1.74
CA ASN A 243 -19.77 -15.54 -1.57
C ASN A 243 -19.73 -15.92 -0.07
N ASN A 244 -20.10 -17.17 0.26
CA ASN A 244 -20.23 -17.65 1.64
C ASN A 244 -21.18 -16.81 2.55
N LEU A 245 -22.21 -16.14 1.99
CA LEU A 245 -23.18 -15.40 2.81
C LEU A 245 -24.63 -15.52 2.31
N ASP A 246 -25.48 -16.25 3.04
CA ASP A 246 -26.89 -16.42 2.68
C ASP A 246 -27.70 -15.12 2.84
N ARG A 247 -28.13 -14.53 1.71
CA ARG A 247 -28.93 -13.30 1.65
C ARG A 247 -30.28 -13.40 2.38
N ARG A 248 -30.89 -14.59 2.45
CA ARG A 248 -32.19 -14.80 3.11
C ARG A 248 -32.06 -14.72 4.63
N LYS A 249 -30.95 -15.21 5.17
CA LYS A 249 -30.62 -15.16 6.62
C LYS A 249 -29.99 -13.82 7.02
N HIS A 250 -29.11 -13.27 6.18
CA HIS A 250 -28.25 -12.12 6.49
C HIS A 250 -28.56 -10.86 5.67
N GLY A 251 -29.80 -10.67 5.19
CA GLY A 251 -30.16 -9.53 4.33
C GLY A 251 -29.87 -8.14 4.92
N ARG A 252 -29.82 -7.99 6.26
CA ARG A 252 -29.35 -6.76 6.92
C ARG A 252 -27.84 -6.53 6.78
N LEU A 253 -27.04 -7.60 6.81
CA LEU A 253 -25.59 -7.53 6.59
C LEU A 253 -25.30 -7.08 5.16
N TYR A 254 -26.01 -7.63 4.16
CA TYR A 254 -25.93 -7.16 2.77
C TYR A 254 -26.11 -5.64 2.64
N LYS A 255 -27.11 -5.06 3.33
CA LYS A 255 -27.34 -3.60 3.34
C LYS A 255 -26.29 -2.81 4.12
N ALA A 256 -25.69 -3.39 5.15
CA ALA A 256 -24.53 -2.78 5.83
C ALA A 256 -23.27 -2.82 4.94
N LEU A 257 -23.06 -3.89 4.17
CA LEU A 257 -21.94 -4.03 3.25
C LEU A 257 -22.06 -3.06 2.06
N GLU A 258 -23.24 -2.90 1.44
CA GLU A 258 -23.47 -1.84 0.44
C GLU A 258 -23.05 -0.46 0.96
N ARG A 259 -23.47 -0.09 2.18
CA ARG A 259 -23.09 1.18 2.82
C ARG A 259 -21.58 1.27 3.07
N LEU A 260 -20.94 0.19 3.52
CA LEU A 260 -19.49 0.12 3.75
C LEU A 260 -18.69 0.24 2.44
N VAL A 261 -19.14 -0.43 1.37
CA VAL A 261 -18.51 -0.35 0.05
C VAL A 261 -18.61 1.07 -0.51
N GLY A 262 -19.77 1.72 -0.38
CA GLY A 262 -19.97 3.12 -0.74
C GLY A 262 -19.08 4.07 0.06
N ALA A 263 -19.05 3.92 1.39
CA ALA A 263 -18.22 4.74 2.27
C ALA A 263 -16.72 4.65 1.93
N ALA A 264 -16.23 3.51 1.46
CA ALA A 264 -14.84 3.35 1.04
C ALA A 264 -14.51 3.84 -0.40
N VAL A 265 -15.50 4.30 -1.20
CA VAL A 265 -15.26 4.82 -2.56
C VAL A 265 -14.27 5.99 -2.59
N PRO A 266 -14.37 7.03 -1.73
CA PRO A 266 -13.45 8.16 -1.77
C PRO A 266 -11.98 7.77 -1.48
N MET A 267 -11.73 6.84 -0.56
CA MET A 267 -10.37 6.31 -0.34
C MET A 267 -9.87 5.52 -1.54
N ARG A 268 -10.71 4.68 -2.17
CA ARG A 268 -10.33 3.95 -3.40
C ARG A 268 -9.98 4.91 -4.54
N ASN A 269 -10.72 6.00 -4.73
CA ASN A 269 -10.38 7.01 -5.74
C ASN A 269 -8.95 7.53 -5.55
N ARG A 270 -8.54 7.81 -4.30
CA ARG A 270 -7.18 8.27 -4.01
C ARG A 270 -6.12 7.19 -4.21
N VAL A 271 -6.32 5.98 -3.67
CA VAL A 271 -5.39 4.84 -3.87
C VAL A 271 -5.18 4.54 -5.36
N LEU A 272 -6.24 4.49 -6.15
CA LEU A 272 -6.16 4.25 -7.59
C LEU A 272 -5.49 5.41 -8.34
N SER A 273 -5.71 6.67 -7.92
CA SER A 273 -5.00 7.82 -8.48
C SER A 273 -3.49 7.73 -8.19
N ASP A 274 -3.14 7.36 -6.95
CA ASP A 274 -1.77 7.18 -6.51
C ASP A 274 -1.05 6.01 -7.19
N LEU A 275 -1.76 4.93 -7.53
CA LEU A 275 -1.22 3.80 -8.31
C LEU A 275 -0.99 4.13 -9.79
N ARG A 276 -1.50 5.26 -10.30
CA ARG A 276 -1.19 5.73 -11.67
C ARG A 276 0.07 6.60 -11.75
N ARG A 277 0.67 6.97 -10.61
CA ARG A 277 1.89 7.78 -10.53
C ARG A 277 3.03 7.00 -9.88
N PRO A 278 4.31 7.32 -10.16
CA PRO A 278 5.43 6.85 -9.35
C PRO A 278 5.32 7.40 -7.93
N LEU A 279 6.10 6.82 -7.02
CA LEU A 279 6.37 7.43 -5.73
C LEU A 279 6.96 8.85 -5.89
N THR A 280 6.90 9.67 -4.84
CA THR A 280 7.50 11.01 -4.85
C THR A 280 9.02 10.95 -5.09
N PRO A 281 9.67 12.08 -5.44
CA PRO A 281 11.12 12.19 -5.34
C PRO A 281 11.65 11.73 -3.96
N PRO A 282 12.88 11.17 -3.89
CA PRO A 282 13.50 10.81 -2.63
C PRO A 282 13.74 12.01 -1.69
N ARG A 283 13.69 11.77 -0.38
CA ARG A 283 13.87 12.84 0.64
C ARG A 283 15.35 13.19 0.92
N VAL A 284 16.25 12.48 0.26
CA VAL A 284 17.70 12.58 0.41
C VAL A 284 18.34 12.84 -0.95
N GLN A 285 19.55 13.40 -0.93
CA GLN A 285 20.30 13.80 -2.12
C GLN A 285 20.59 12.59 -3.02
N THR A 286 20.10 12.64 -4.26
CA THR A 286 20.43 11.69 -5.33
C THR A 286 21.62 12.20 -6.16
N SER A 287 22.21 11.30 -6.94
CA SER A 287 23.30 11.61 -7.86
C SER A 287 23.18 10.79 -9.15
N LEU A 288 23.95 11.14 -10.18
CA LEU A 288 24.02 10.35 -11.41
C LEU A 288 24.88 9.09 -11.18
N VAL A 289 24.22 7.93 -11.20
CA VAL A 289 24.77 6.60 -10.95
C VAL A 289 24.85 5.81 -12.26
N TYR A 290 25.96 5.10 -12.49
CA TYR A 290 26.12 4.20 -13.64
C TYR A 290 25.85 2.75 -13.22
N SER A 291 24.92 2.08 -13.90
CA SER A 291 24.66 0.64 -13.73
C SER A 291 25.61 -0.17 -14.62
N SER A 292 26.53 -0.92 -14.01
CA SER A 292 27.43 -1.83 -14.73
C SER A 292 26.71 -3.04 -15.34
N VAL A 293 25.62 -3.51 -14.72
CA VAL A 293 24.79 -4.62 -15.22
C VAL A 293 23.92 -4.18 -16.39
N GLY A 294 23.40 -2.94 -16.35
CA GLY A 294 22.50 -2.41 -17.36
C GLY A 294 23.18 -1.62 -18.48
N HIS A 295 24.42 -1.16 -18.27
CA HIS A 295 25.15 -0.20 -19.10
C HIS A 295 24.43 1.14 -19.36
N PHE A 296 23.72 1.66 -18.35
CA PHE A 296 23.01 2.94 -18.41
C PHE A 296 23.28 3.81 -17.18
N GLU A 297 23.07 5.13 -17.33
CA GLU A 297 23.09 6.10 -16.23
C GLU A 297 21.67 6.43 -15.77
N TYR A 298 21.48 6.62 -14.47
CA TYR A 298 20.20 7.03 -13.86
C TYR A 298 20.44 7.91 -12.63
N TYR A 299 19.46 8.72 -12.25
CA TYR A 299 19.50 9.44 -10.98
C TYR A 299 19.04 8.53 -9.84
N GLY A 300 19.89 8.31 -8.85
CA GLY A 300 19.65 7.39 -7.75
C GLY A 300 20.58 7.62 -6.56
N MET A 301 20.66 6.64 -5.69
CA MET A 301 21.54 6.68 -4.52
C MET A 301 22.94 6.22 -4.89
N GLU A 302 23.96 7.03 -4.57
CA GLU A 302 25.35 6.55 -4.66
C GLU A 302 25.58 5.43 -3.65
N CYS A 303 26.42 4.45 -3.99
CA CYS A 303 26.92 3.48 -3.01
C CYS A 303 27.53 4.20 -1.80
N ILE A 304 27.30 3.69 -0.59
CA ILE A 304 27.84 4.29 0.64
C ILE A 304 29.38 4.31 0.69
N TRP A 305 30.05 3.54 -0.18
CA TRP A 305 31.51 3.56 -0.36
C TRP A 305 31.96 4.33 -1.62
N GLY A 306 31.03 5.05 -2.26
CA GLY A 306 31.25 5.84 -3.47
C GLY A 306 31.43 5.00 -4.75
N ARG A 307 31.88 5.66 -5.83
CA ARG A 307 32.14 5.03 -7.15
C ARG A 307 33.13 3.85 -7.13
N GLY A 308 33.95 3.70 -6.08
CA GLY A 308 34.85 2.56 -5.92
C GLY A 308 34.13 1.24 -5.59
N GLY A 309 32.86 1.31 -5.17
CA GLY A 309 32.13 0.17 -4.65
C GLY A 309 32.62 -0.26 -3.26
N GLU A 310 32.22 -1.45 -2.84
CA GLU A 310 32.60 -2.03 -1.55
C GLU A 310 34.14 -2.12 -1.39
N PRO A 311 34.72 -1.70 -0.24
CA PRO A 311 36.16 -1.71 -0.03
C PRO A 311 36.72 -3.13 -0.10
N ARG A 312 37.49 -3.41 -1.16
CA ARG A 312 38.09 -4.72 -1.44
C ARG A 312 38.63 -5.38 -0.17
N CYS A 313 38.37 -6.67 -0.03
CA CYS A 313 38.98 -7.46 1.03
C CYS A 313 40.49 -7.60 0.75
N PRO A 314 41.38 -7.20 1.68
CA PRO A 314 42.83 -7.39 1.58
C PRO A 314 43.29 -8.71 2.19
N LEU A 315 42.37 -9.46 2.80
CA LEU A 315 42.61 -10.83 3.22
C LEU A 315 42.68 -11.73 1.97
N GLU A 316 43.50 -12.79 2.03
CA GLU A 316 43.51 -13.89 1.06
C GLU A 316 43.15 -15.20 1.78
N GLY A 317 42.20 -15.98 1.24
CA GLY A 317 41.69 -17.20 1.86
C GLY A 317 40.17 -17.28 1.96
N ASN A 318 39.70 -18.13 2.90
CA ASN A 318 38.30 -18.43 3.15
C ASN A 318 37.98 -17.94 4.58
N TYR A 319 37.21 -16.85 4.72
CA TYR A 319 36.94 -16.20 6.02
C TYR A 319 35.56 -16.55 6.56
N ASP A 320 35.36 -16.27 7.84
CA ASP A 320 34.02 -16.21 8.42
C ASP A 320 33.30 -14.94 7.95
N ASN A 321 32.00 -15.03 7.67
CA ASN A 321 31.18 -13.88 7.30
C ASN A 321 31.15 -12.83 8.43
N ASP A 322 31.19 -13.26 9.69
CA ASP A 322 31.16 -12.37 10.85
C ASP A 322 32.40 -11.46 10.93
N GLU A 323 33.59 -11.98 10.56
CA GLU A 323 34.82 -11.18 10.48
C GLU A 323 34.75 -10.17 9.32
N TYR A 324 34.20 -10.59 8.18
CA TYR A 324 34.01 -9.71 7.02
C TYR A 324 33.05 -8.56 7.32
N GLU A 325 31.90 -8.84 7.91
CA GLU A 325 30.90 -7.87 8.33
C GLU A 325 31.43 -6.92 9.41
N ALA A 326 32.18 -7.44 10.40
CA ALA A 326 32.86 -6.62 11.40
C ALA A 326 33.86 -5.64 10.75
N ARG A 327 34.61 -6.09 9.74
CA ARG A 327 35.53 -5.23 8.97
C ARG A 327 34.80 -4.19 8.13
N LEU A 328 33.71 -4.54 7.44
CA LEU A 328 32.93 -3.59 6.64
C LEU A 328 32.36 -2.45 7.49
N LYS A 329 31.96 -2.74 8.74
CA LYS A 329 31.46 -1.73 9.68
C LYS A 329 32.49 -0.66 10.04
N THR A 330 33.79 -0.96 10.01
CA THR A 330 34.88 0.01 10.31
C THR A 330 35.35 0.81 9.10
N GLN A 331 34.90 0.48 7.89
CA GLN A 331 35.29 1.23 6.68
C GLN A 331 34.57 2.59 6.64
N PRO A 332 35.22 3.65 6.09
CA PRO A 332 34.58 4.96 5.96
C PRO A 332 33.36 4.88 5.03
N LYS A 333 32.21 5.35 5.51
CA LYS A 333 30.94 5.39 4.78
C LYS A 333 30.59 6.85 4.47
N LYS A 334 30.13 7.11 3.25
CA LYS A 334 29.49 8.36 2.81
C LYS A 334 27.98 8.16 2.89
N LEU A 335 27.40 8.44 4.05
CA LEU A 335 25.95 8.30 4.26
C LEU A 335 25.16 9.38 3.48
N PRO A 336 23.99 9.03 2.91
CA PRO A 336 23.15 9.98 2.19
C PRO A 336 22.69 11.12 3.10
N GLN A 337 22.52 12.32 2.55
CA GLN A 337 22.11 13.51 3.29
C GLN A 337 20.71 13.96 2.89
N GLY A 338 19.94 14.49 3.84
CA GLY A 338 18.62 15.06 3.57
C GLY A 338 18.68 16.23 2.57
N LEU A 339 17.59 16.45 1.85
CA LEU A 339 17.42 17.67 1.04
C LEU A 339 17.37 18.90 1.97
N THR A 340 18.00 20.00 1.55
CA THR A 340 18.19 21.21 2.40
C THR A 340 16.91 21.98 2.69
N LYS A 341 15.83 21.69 1.97
CA LYS A 341 14.48 22.23 2.18
C LYS A 341 13.46 21.21 1.65
N TYR A 342 12.24 21.27 2.16
CA TYR A 342 11.10 20.64 1.50
C TYR A 342 10.91 21.24 0.10
N ASP A 343 10.72 20.37 -0.88
CA ASP A 343 10.70 20.66 -2.31
C ASP A 343 9.27 20.87 -2.87
N GLY A 344 8.25 20.54 -2.08
CA GLY A 344 6.85 20.57 -2.54
C GLY A 344 6.35 19.25 -3.14
N ALA A 345 7.11 18.14 -3.04
CA ALA A 345 6.79 16.87 -3.69
C ALA A 345 5.36 16.34 -3.47
N LEU A 346 4.73 16.63 -2.33
CA LEU A 346 3.35 16.20 -2.03
C LEU A 346 2.28 17.02 -2.78
N ASP A 347 2.61 18.22 -3.29
CA ASP A 347 1.69 19.05 -4.07
C ASP A 347 1.40 18.46 -5.47
N ALA A 348 2.22 17.49 -5.92
CA ALA A 348 1.99 16.68 -7.11
C ALA A 348 0.87 15.64 -6.93
N ILE A 349 0.50 15.30 -5.69
CA ILE A 349 -0.48 14.26 -5.38
C ILE A 349 -1.90 14.80 -5.63
N LYS A 350 -2.57 14.22 -6.63
CA LYS A 350 -3.91 14.64 -7.08
C LYS A 350 -4.82 13.42 -7.23
N GLN A 351 -6.10 13.58 -6.90
CA GLN A 351 -7.12 12.57 -7.22
C GLN A 351 -7.52 12.72 -8.69
N THR A 352 -7.11 11.77 -9.53
CA THR A 352 -7.40 11.69 -10.97
C THR A 352 -8.50 10.67 -11.29
N ILE A 353 -8.78 9.75 -10.36
CA ILE A 353 -9.81 8.71 -10.50
C ILE A 353 -11.11 9.12 -9.81
N ASN A 354 -12.23 8.79 -10.45
CA ASN A 354 -13.56 8.82 -9.86
C ASN A 354 -14.33 7.56 -10.23
N LEU A 355 -14.70 6.74 -9.24
CA LEU A 355 -15.49 5.52 -9.40
C LEU A 355 -17.01 5.76 -9.43
N ASN A 356 -17.49 7.00 -9.32
CA ASN A 356 -18.93 7.27 -9.45
C ASN A 356 -19.41 6.96 -10.88
N ASN A 357 -20.61 6.35 -10.99
CA ASN A 357 -21.16 5.78 -12.22
C ASN A 357 -20.31 4.63 -12.81
N SER A 358 -19.65 3.82 -11.97
CA SER A 358 -18.89 2.63 -12.39
C SER A 358 -19.38 1.34 -11.70
N ARG A 359 -19.03 0.18 -12.29
CA ARG A 359 -19.17 -1.12 -11.66
C ARG A 359 -17.82 -1.60 -11.13
N ILE A 360 -17.78 -1.99 -9.87
CA ILE A 360 -16.60 -2.55 -9.20
C ILE A 360 -16.86 -3.99 -8.75
N GLN A 361 -15.82 -4.83 -8.73
CA GLN A 361 -15.91 -6.20 -8.27
C GLN A 361 -15.27 -6.34 -6.89
N ALA A 362 -15.91 -7.06 -5.97
CA ALA A 362 -15.47 -7.21 -4.58
C ALA A 362 -15.33 -8.69 -4.19
N ARG A 363 -14.19 -9.06 -3.61
CA ARG A 363 -14.02 -10.31 -2.86
C ARG A 363 -13.98 -9.94 -1.39
N ASP A 364 -15.08 -10.22 -0.70
CA ASP A 364 -15.22 -9.88 0.72
C ASP A 364 -14.56 -10.96 1.59
N ARG A 365 -13.64 -10.54 2.48
CA ARG A 365 -13.16 -11.34 3.59
C ARG A 365 -13.47 -10.62 4.90
N GLN A 366 -14.34 -11.21 5.72
CA GLN A 366 -14.71 -10.68 7.03
C GLN A 366 -14.06 -11.53 8.12
N ALA A 367 -13.37 -10.88 9.06
CA ALA A 367 -12.78 -11.56 10.20
C ALA A 367 -12.92 -10.74 11.49
N ARG A 368 -12.99 -11.42 12.65
CA ARG A 368 -12.97 -10.79 13.97
C ARG A 368 -11.62 -10.98 14.62
N GLN A 369 -10.94 -9.87 14.93
CA GLN A 369 -9.72 -9.88 15.71
C GLN A 369 -10.03 -9.71 17.20
N HIS A 370 -9.69 -10.76 17.94
CA HIS A 370 -9.68 -10.82 19.40
C HIS A 370 -8.26 -10.49 19.86
N CYS A 371 -8.10 -9.36 20.54
CA CYS A 371 -6.88 -9.06 21.29
C CYS A 371 -7.07 -9.57 22.73
N PRO A 372 -6.50 -10.72 23.13
CA PRO A 372 -6.35 -11.02 24.55
C PRO A 372 -5.44 -9.98 25.21
N ASP A 373 -5.61 -9.73 26.52
CA ASP A 373 -4.83 -8.75 27.29
C ASP A 373 -3.34 -9.12 27.34
N ALA A 374 -2.59 -8.70 26.32
CA ALA A 374 -1.15 -8.88 26.23
C ALA A 374 -0.44 -7.87 27.15
N GLY A 375 -0.13 -8.30 28.37
CA GLY A 375 0.64 -7.52 29.32
C GLY A 375 2.10 -7.32 28.92
N ARG A 376 2.41 -6.44 27.96
CA ARG A 376 3.68 -5.69 27.87
C ARG A 376 3.59 -4.49 26.93
N ALA A 377 4.36 -3.46 27.28
CA ALA A 377 4.20 -2.07 26.85
C ALA A 377 4.19 -1.80 25.33
N THR A 378 3.16 -1.07 24.89
CA THR A 378 3.28 0.07 23.97
C THR A 378 2.10 1.02 24.23
N LEU A 379 2.31 2.33 24.06
CA LEU A 379 1.33 3.37 24.38
C LEU A 379 0.30 3.54 23.24
N SER A 380 -0.59 2.56 23.10
CA SER A 380 -1.87 2.73 22.38
C SER A 380 -3.03 2.69 23.37
N ARG A 381 -4.05 3.51 23.15
CA ARG A 381 -5.05 3.88 24.16
C ARG A 381 -6.30 2.97 24.21
N ASP A 382 -6.35 1.94 23.37
CA ASP A 382 -7.45 0.97 23.29
C ASP A 382 -7.06 -0.39 23.90
N ARG A 383 -7.08 -0.50 25.24
CA ARG A 383 -7.03 -1.80 25.91
C ARG A 383 -8.45 -2.36 26.04
N GLY A 384 -8.69 -3.56 25.50
CA GLY A 384 -9.96 -4.29 25.65
C GLY A 384 -10.98 -4.20 24.49
N MET A 385 -10.64 -3.67 23.31
CA MET A 385 -11.58 -3.62 22.16
C MET A 385 -11.36 -4.77 21.14
N SER A 386 -12.36 -5.66 21.02
CA SER A 386 -12.43 -6.64 19.92
C SER A 386 -12.80 -5.98 18.59
N LYS A 387 -11.86 -5.92 17.63
CA LYS A 387 -12.01 -5.23 16.34
C LYS A 387 -12.61 -6.17 15.27
N VAL A 388 -13.62 -5.69 14.53
CA VAL A 388 -14.03 -6.33 13.25
C VAL A 388 -13.12 -5.79 12.16
N VAL A 389 -12.49 -6.69 11.40
CA VAL A 389 -11.68 -6.36 10.23
C VAL A 389 -12.44 -6.84 9.01
N VAL A 390 -12.96 -5.89 8.22
CA VAL A 390 -13.62 -6.19 6.93
C VAL A 390 -12.60 -5.91 5.82
N ASN A 391 -11.91 -6.96 5.38
CA ASN A 391 -10.96 -6.92 4.28
C ASN A 391 -11.69 -7.17 2.97
N VAL A 392 -12.34 -6.12 2.44
CA VAL A 392 -12.97 -6.19 1.12
C VAL A 392 -11.92 -5.91 0.05
N MET A 393 -11.41 -6.97 -0.59
CA MET A 393 -10.43 -6.90 -1.67
C MET A 393 -11.16 -6.66 -3.00
N PHE A 394 -10.94 -5.51 -3.64
CA PHE A 394 -11.59 -5.19 -4.90
C PHE A 394 -10.74 -5.56 -6.10
N ILE A 395 -11.39 -6.10 -7.12
CA ILE A 395 -10.83 -6.35 -8.44
C ILE A 395 -11.33 -5.22 -9.34
N SER A 396 -10.46 -4.81 -10.27
CA SER A 396 -10.60 -3.71 -11.25
C SER A 396 -12.02 -3.24 -11.55
N PRO A 397 -12.25 -1.93 -11.77
CA PRO A 397 -13.44 -1.49 -12.50
C PRO A 397 -13.63 -2.34 -13.75
N LYS A 398 -14.86 -2.83 -13.97
CA LYS A 398 -15.22 -3.41 -15.27
C LYS A 398 -15.24 -2.25 -16.27
N ARG A 399 -14.36 -2.30 -17.28
CA ARG A 399 -14.48 -1.48 -18.48
C ARG A 399 -15.70 -1.92 -19.28
#